data_AF-A0A8H6TGB8-F1
#
_entry.id   AF-A0A8H6TGB8-F1
#
_cell.length_a   1.000
_cell.length_b   1.000
_cell.length_c   1.000
_cell.angle_alpha   90.00
_cell.angle_beta   90.00
_cell.angle_gamma   90.00
#
_symmetry.space_group_name_H-M   'P 1'
#
loop_
_entity.id
_entity.type
_entity.pdbx_description
1 polymer ?
#
loop_
_entity_poly.entity_id
_entity_poly.type
_entity_poly.pdbx_seq_one_letter_code
_entity_poly.pdbx_strand_id
1 'polypeptide(L)'
;MEDYIPIYRDATISYYHPVMQVYFNALDHYLAEYLKTARPNDRLMARQKLTRLSHPQVYELSTDVYDELMRREYKPDVPYLPPEHDFHPKRNLARQKLATLLVHRFQDLSSDVHFELARRYPDLPTRSAEGSESYIDTSDSDSVTLVG
;
A
#
# COMPACT_ATOMS: atom_id res chain seq x y z
N MET A 1 -29.80 -12.00 19.87
CA MET A 1 -29.56 -12.82 18.67
C MET A 1 -28.85 -11.94 17.67
N GLU A 2 -27.55 -11.75 17.89
CA GLU A 2 -26.58 -11.13 16.97
C GLU A 2 -25.29 -11.06 17.78
N ASP A 3 -24.40 -12.02 17.55
CA ASP A 3 -22.96 -11.96 17.81
C ASP A 3 -22.33 -13.23 17.21
N TYR A 4 -22.57 -13.43 15.92
CA TYR A 4 -21.80 -14.37 15.11
C TYR A 4 -20.78 -13.55 14.34
N ILE A 5 -19.65 -13.26 14.97
CA ILE A 5 -18.45 -12.77 14.29
C ILE A 5 -17.62 -14.02 13.99
N PRO A 6 -17.62 -14.55 12.75
CA PRO A 6 -16.90 -15.76 12.48
C PRO A 6 -15.42 -15.44 12.18
N ILE A 7 -14.56 -16.30 12.71
CA ILE A 7 -13.24 -16.80 12.30
C ILE A 7 -12.79 -16.65 10.81
N TYR A 8 -13.58 -16.06 9.90
CA TYR A 8 -13.26 -15.81 8.48
C TYR A 8 -12.48 -14.52 8.19
N ARG A 9 -12.28 -13.65 9.19
CA ARG A 9 -11.54 -12.39 8.99
C ARG A 9 -10.08 -12.66 8.57
N ASP A 10 -9.50 -13.72 9.12
CA ASP A 10 -8.11 -14.12 8.89
C ASP A 10 -7.92 -14.80 7.52
N ALA A 11 -8.79 -15.77 7.17
CA ALA A 11 -8.71 -16.49 5.90
C ALA A 11 -8.81 -15.57 4.67
N THR A 12 -9.64 -14.52 4.74
CA THR A 12 -9.79 -13.57 3.63
C THR A 12 -8.53 -12.71 3.46
N ILE A 13 -7.94 -12.26 4.57
CA ILE A 13 -6.70 -11.47 4.55
C ILE A 13 -5.56 -12.35 4.04
N SER A 14 -5.42 -13.56 4.58
CA SER A 14 -4.43 -14.54 4.14
C SER A 14 -4.50 -14.84 2.62
N TYR A 15 -5.70 -14.99 2.07
CA TYR A 15 -5.89 -15.25 0.63
C TYR A 15 -5.34 -14.14 -0.27
N TYR A 16 -5.58 -12.88 0.06
CA TYR A 16 -5.14 -11.74 -0.75
C TYR A 16 -3.71 -11.28 -0.43
N HIS A 17 -3.14 -11.72 0.70
CA HIS A 17 -1.88 -11.19 1.24
C HIS A 17 -0.73 -11.15 0.23
N PRO A 18 -0.40 -12.23 -0.51
CA PRO A 18 0.77 -12.21 -1.40
C PRO A 18 0.66 -11.17 -2.51
N VAL A 19 -0.53 -11.02 -3.08
CA VAL A 19 -0.80 -10.05 -4.15
C VAL A 19 -0.82 -8.62 -3.59
N MET A 20 -1.41 -8.44 -2.41
CA MET A 20 -1.45 -7.15 -1.74
C MET A 20 -0.08 -6.64 -1.33
N GLN A 21 0.85 -7.54 -0.98
CA GLN A 21 2.24 -7.19 -0.71
C GLN A 21 2.95 -6.65 -1.95
N VAL A 22 2.72 -7.25 -3.12
CA VAL A 22 3.27 -6.75 -4.40
C VAL A 22 2.76 -5.33 -4.67
N TYR A 23 1.45 -5.11 -4.51
CA TYR A 23 0.84 -3.80 -4.72
C TYR A 23 1.35 -2.77 -3.72
N PHE A 24 1.47 -3.15 -2.45
CA PHE A 24 2.01 -2.29 -1.40
C PHE A 24 3.43 -1.82 -1.73
N ASN A 25 4.33 -2.73 -2.09
CA ASN A 25 5.72 -2.40 -2.39
C ASN A 25 5.84 -1.48 -3.61
N ALA A 26 5.05 -1.73 -4.66
CA ALA A 26 5.03 -0.87 -5.85
C ALA A 26 4.53 0.55 -5.52
N LEU A 27 3.47 0.65 -4.70
CA LEU A 27 2.94 1.94 -4.26
C LEU A 27 3.90 2.67 -3.31
N ASP A 28 4.55 1.99 -2.37
CA ASP A 28 5.55 2.59 -1.47
C ASP A 28 6.71 3.19 -2.27
N HIS A 29 7.21 2.46 -3.26
CA HIS A 29 8.25 2.95 -4.16
C HIS A 29 7.80 4.19 -4.94
N TYR A 30 6.64 4.10 -5.61
CA TYR A 30 6.07 5.21 -6.39
C TYR A 30 5.82 6.47 -5.56
N LEU A 31 5.41 6.31 -4.30
CA LEU A 31 5.04 7.40 -3.41
C LEU A 31 6.19 7.95 -2.56
N ALA A 32 7.40 7.40 -2.69
CA ALA A 32 8.54 7.70 -1.82
C ALA A 32 8.84 9.21 -1.67
N GLU A 33 8.81 9.98 -2.75
CA GLU A 33 9.01 11.44 -2.70
C GLU A 33 7.74 12.19 -2.29
N TYR A 34 6.58 11.75 -2.78
CA TYR A 34 5.29 12.40 -2.50
C TYR A 34 4.97 12.37 -0.99
N LEU A 35 5.23 11.24 -0.31
CA LEU A 35 4.95 11.08 1.12
C LEU A 35 5.82 11.96 2.01
N LYS A 36 6.98 12.44 1.55
CA LYS A 36 7.81 13.39 2.31
C LYS A 36 7.14 14.76 2.45
N THR A 37 6.31 15.13 1.49
CA THR A 37 5.62 16.44 1.45
C THR A 37 4.13 16.34 1.82
N ALA A 38 3.57 15.14 1.83
CA ALA A 38 2.17 14.91 2.12
C ALA A 38 1.84 15.22 3.59
N ARG A 39 0.80 16.02 3.83
CA ARG A 39 0.35 16.30 5.19
C ARG A 39 -0.59 15.18 5.67
N PRO A 40 -0.43 14.68 6.91
CA PRO A 40 -1.23 13.57 7.43
C PRO A 40 -2.75 13.80 7.34
N ASN A 41 -3.20 15.04 7.54
CA ASN A 41 -4.63 15.38 7.65
C ASN A 41 -5.33 15.65 6.31
N ASP A 42 -4.61 15.93 5.22
CA ASP A 42 -5.19 16.36 3.94
C ASP A 42 -6.08 15.28 3.30
N ARG A 43 -5.89 14.02 3.71
CA ARG A 43 -6.55 12.84 3.14
C ARG A 43 -7.53 12.16 4.09
N LEU A 44 -7.80 12.73 5.27
CA LEU A 44 -8.57 12.05 6.33
C LEU A 44 -9.94 11.56 5.84
N MET A 45 -10.70 12.42 5.15
CA MET A 45 -12.04 12.08 4.65
C MET A 45 -12.01 11.01 3.55
N ALA A 46 -11.00 11.02 2.69
CA ALA A 46 -10.85 10.01 1.65
C ALA A 46 -10.51 8.65 2.27
N ARG A 47 -9.53 8.62 3.18
CA ARG A 47 -9.14 7.41 3.94
C ARG A 47 -10.30 6.83 4.74
N GLN A 48 -11.12 7.68 5.38
CA GLN A 48 -12.35 7.25 6.07
C GLN A 48 -13.40 6.65 5.14
N LYS A 49 -13.42 7.00 3.85
CA LYS A 49 -14.30 6.35 2.87
C LYS A 49 -13.75 4.98 2.48
N LEU A 50 -12.43 4.85 2.31
CA LEU A 50 -11.80 3.58 1.96
C LEU A 50 -11.97 2.52 3.06
N THR A 51 -11.93 2.92 4.33
CA THR A 51 -12.13 1.98 5.45
C THR A 51 -13.51 1.33 5.47
N ARG A 52 -14.49 1.92 4.77
CA ARG A 52 -15.86 1.38 4.63
C ARG A 52 -16.00 0.37 3.49
N LEU A 53 -14.98 0.19 2.66
CA LEU A 53 -14.99 -0.79 1.57
C LEU A 53 -14.81 -2.22 2.11
N SER A 54 -15.42 -3.20 1.46
CA SER A 54 -15.20 -4.62 1.74
C SER A 54 -13.83 -5.10 1.22
N HIS A 55 -13.37 -6.29 1.64
CA HIS A 55 -12.11 -6.85 1.16
C HIS A 55 -12.06 -7.03 -0.36
N PRO A 56 -13.09 -7.60 -1.03
CA PRO A 56 -13.10 -7.69 -2.49
C PRO A 56 -13.03 -6.31 -3.16
N GLN A 57 -13.72 -5.30 -2.62
CA GLN A 57 -13.68 -3.94 -3.19
C GLN A 57 -12.32 -3.28 -3.05
N VAL A 58 -11.63 -3.46 -1.91
CA VAL A 58 -10.26 -2.99 -1.75
C VAL A 58 -9.32 -3.75 -2.70
N TYR A 59 -9.53 -5.05 -2.90
CA TYR A 59 -8.77 -5.83 -3.87
C TYR A 59 -8.95 -5.33 -5.30
N GLU A 60 -10.20 -5.12 -5.74
CA GLU A 60 -10.49 -4.58 -7.07
C GLU A 60 -9.86 -3.20 -7.26
N LEU A 61 -10.04 -2.28 -6.29
CA LEU A 61 -9.47 -0.94 -6.35
C LEU A 61 -7.94 -0.97 -6.39
N SER A 62 -7.32 -1.79 -5.54
CA SER A 62 -5.85 -1.90 -5.48
C SER A 62 -5.28 -2.48 -6.76
N THR A 63 -5.94 -3.46 -7.36
CA THR A 63 -5.58 -4.02 -8.67
C THR A 63 -5.67 -2.94 -9.76
N ASP A 64 -6.79 -2.21 -9.82
CA ASP A 64 -7.01 -1.19 -10.84
C ASP A 64 -5.98 -0.04 -10.72
N VAL A 65 -5.60 0.35 -9.49
CA VAL A 65 -4.56 1.36 -9.23
C VAL A 65 -3.16 0.84 -9.57
N TYR A 66 -2.84 -0.40 -9.22
CA TYR A 66 -1.57 -1.03 -9.56
C TYR A 66 -1.38 -1.15 -11.08
N ASP A 67 -2.40 -1.65 -11.79
CA ASP A 67 -2.38 -1.76 -13.25
C ASP A 67 -2.14 -0.40 -13.91
N GLU A 68 -2.81 0.65 -13.42
CA GLU A 68 -2.64 2.01 -13.93
C GLU A 68 -1.23 2.55 -13.63
N LEU A 69 -0.67 2.27 -12.45
CA LEU A 69 0.72 2.63 -12.13
C LEU A 69 1.68 1.97 -13.13
N MET A 70 1.55 0.66 -13.34
CA MET A 70 2.38 -0.09 -14.28
C MET A 70 2.19 0.41 -15.72
N ARG A 71 0.98 0.78 -16.12
CA ARG A 71 0.72 1.38 -17.44
C ARG A 71 1.47 2.71 -17.58
N ARG A 72 1.37 3.61 -16.59
CA ARG A 72 2.06 4.92 -16.61
C ARG A 72 3.57 4.79 -16.70
N GLU A 73 4.15 3.78 -16.03
CA GLU A 73 5.59 3.59 -15.93
C GLU A 73 6.19 2.85 -17.14
N TYR A 74 5.54 1.77 -17.59
CA TYR A 74 6.11 0.86 -18.60
C TYR A 74 5.43 0.92 -19.96
N LYS A 75 4.22 1.48 -20.05
CA LYS A 75 3.43 1.54 -21.29
C LYS A 75 2.76 2.92 -21.48
N PRO A 76 3.53 4.03 -21.42
CA PRO A 76 2.95 5.38 -21.48
C PRO A 76 2.19 5.65 -22.79
N ASP A 77 2.58 4.99 -23.89
CA ASP A 77 1.91 5.10 -25.20
C ASP A 77 0.52 4.46 -25.25
N VAL A 78 0.19 3.58 -24.30
CA VAL A 78 -1.15 2.99 -24.18
C VAL A 78 -2.02 3.98 -23.41
N PRO A 79 -3.04 4.63 -24.02
CA PRO A 79 -3.70 5.78 -23.42
C PRO A 79 -4.53 5.45 -22.17
N TYR A 80 -5.08 4.24 -22.07
CA TYR A 80 -5.85 3.76 -20.93
C TYR A 80 -5.82 2.23 -20.86
N LEU A 81 -6.12 1.67 -19.69
CA LEU A 81 -6.26 0.23 -19.51
C LEU A 81 -7.38 -0.34 -20.40
N PRO A 82 -7.11 -1.34 -21.26
CA PRO A 82 -8.14 -1.96 -22.08
C PRO A 82 -9.32 -2.49 -21.25
N PRO A 83 -10.56 -2.46 -21.78
CA PRO A 83 -11.69 -3.04 -21.09
C PRO A 83 -11.58 -4.57 -21.02
N GLU A 84 -11.79 -5.14 -19.84
CA GLU A 84 -11.89 -6.59 -19.63
C GLU A 84 -13.34 -7.04 -19.80
N HIS A 85 -13.58 -8.14 -20.52
CA HIS A 85 -14.94 -8.63 -20.78
C HIS A 85 -15.64 -9.18 -19.53
N ASP A 86 -14.88 -9.75 -18.59
CA ASP A 86 -15.40 -10.26 -17.32
C ASP A 86 -15.67 -9.15 -16.30
N PHE A 87 -15.20 -7.93 -16.56
CA PHE A 87 -15.41 -6.82 -15.66
C PHE A 87 -16.76 -6.16 -15.92
N HIS A 88 -17.44 -5.81 -14.83
CA HIS A 88 -18.65 -5.03 -14.93
C HIS A 88 -18.37 -3.72 -15.71
N PRO A 89 -19.25 -3.26 -16.61
CA PRO A 89 -19.00 -2.06 -17.44
C PRO A 89 -18.61 -0.81 -16.65
N LYS A 90 -19.19 -0.64 -15.45
CA LYS A 90 -18.84 0.45 -14.53
C LYS A 90 -17.38 0.40 -14.05
N ARG A 91 -16.80 -0.79 -13.85
CA ARG A 91 -15.39 -0.97 -13.46
C ARG A 91 -14.47 -0.60 -14.61
N ASN A 92 -14.75 -1.07 -15.83
CA ASN A 92 -13.99 -0.67 -17.02
C ASN A 92 -14.02 0.86 -17.23
N LEU A 93 -15.18 1.49 -17.04
CA LEU A 93 -15.27 2.96 -17.09
C LEU A 93 -14.45 3.63 -15.98
N ALA A 94 -14.41 3.06 -14.78
CA ALA A 94 -13.57 3.56 -13.70
C ALA A 94 -12.08 3.42 -14.03
N ARG A 95 -11.65 2.28 -14.57
CA ARG A 95 -10.27 2.03 -15.04
C ARG A 95 -9.84 3.05 -16.11
N GLN A 96 -10.71 3.33 -17.09
CA GLN A 96 -10.45 4.39 -18.08
C GLN A 96 -10.32 5.78 -17.43
N LYS A 97 -11.15 6.08 -16.42
CA LYS A 97 -11.05 7.35 -15.69
C LYS A 97 -9.74 7.50 -14.92
N LEU A 98 -9.14 6.41 -14.43
CA LEU A 98 -7.83 6.47 -13.77
C LEU A 98 -6.75 7.05 -14.70
N ALA A 99 -6.79 6.71 -15.99
CA ALA A 99 -5.86 7.25 -16.97
C ALA A 99 -5.99 8.76 -17.20
N THR A 100 -7.17 9.34 -16.95
CA THR A 100 -7.42 10.78 -17.08
C THR A 100 -6.97 11.60 -15.88
N LEU A 101 -6.61 10.96 -14.76
CA LEU A 101 -6.19 11.66 -13.55
C LEU A 101 -4.83 12.31 -13.75
N LEU A 102 -4.72 13.60 -13.40
CA LEU A 102 -3.45 14.30 -13.26
C LEU A 102 -2.53 13.54 -12.28
N VAL A 103 -1.21 13.65 -12.47
CA VAL A 103 -0.20 12.95 -11.65
C VAL A 103 -0.46 13.11 -10.16
N HIS A 104 -0.64 14.35 -9.67
CA HIS A 104 -0.91 14.60 -8.25
C HIS A 104 -2.23 13.98 -7.75
N ARG A 105 -3.27 13.90 -8.60
CA ARG A 105 -4.54 13.25 -8.25
C ARG A 105 -4.41 11.74 -8.20
N PHE A 106 -3.55 11.18 -9.03
CA PHE A 106 -3.23 9.76 -8.98
C PHE A 106 -2.36 9.43 -7.76
N GLN A 107 -1.41 10.29 -7.38
CA GLN A 107 -0.63 10.15 -6.14
C GLN A 107 -1.52 10.22 -4.89
N ASP A 108 -2.44 11.18 -4.85
CA ASP A 108 -3.48 11.30 -3.82
C ASP A 108 -4.25 9.98 -3.62
N LEU A 109 -4.77 9.40 -4.71
CA LEU A 109 -5.51 8.15 -4.68
C LEU A 109 -4.61 6.97 -4.25
N SER A 110 -3.41 6.90 -4.84
CA SER A 110 -2.42 5.86 -4.55
C SER A 110 -2.02 5.88 -3.07
N SER A 111 -1.87 7.07 -2.48
CA SER A 111 -1.58 7.25 -1.05
C SER A 111 -2.72 6.77 -0.16
N ASP A 112 -3.98 7.01 -0.55
CA ASP A 112 -5.13 6.50 0.20
C ASP A 112 -5.18 4.97 0.18
N VAL A 113 -4.94 4.36 -0.99
CA VAL A 113 -4.90 2.89 -1.15
C VAL A 113 -3.75 2.29 -0.35
N HIS A 114 -2.53 2.84 -0.48
CA HIS A 114 -1.36 2.41 0.28
C HIS A 114 -1.61 2.44 1.80
N PHE A 115 -2.25 3.50 2.31
CA PHE A 115 -2.63 3.59 3.73
C PHE A 115 -3.64 2.50 4.14
N GLU A 116 -4.63 2.21 3.30
CA GLU A 116 -5.62 1.17 3.58
C GLU A 116 -4.99 -0.24 3.56
N LEU A 117 -3.99 -0.48 2.70
CA LEU A 117 -3.23 -1.72 2.69
C LEU A 117 -2.41 -1.90 3.97
N ALA A 118 -1.64 -0.88 4.39
CA ALA A 118 -0.90 -0.91 5.65
C ALA A 118 -1.82 -1.20 6.85
N ARG A 119 -3.04 -0.65 6.84
CA ARG A 119 -4.02 -0.85 7.92
C ARG A 119 -4.60 -2.27 7.95
N ARG A 120 -4.83 -2.89 6.78
CA ARG A 120 -5.44 -4.23 6.68
C ARG A 120 -4.43 -5.36 6.83
N TYR A 121 -3.19 -5.10 6.46
CA TYR A 121 -2.10 -6.08 6.47
C TYR A 121 -0.94 -5.49 7.29
N PRO A 122 -1.03 -5.51 8.62
CA PRO A 122 -0.04 -4.88 9.49
C PRO A 122 1.35 -5.53 9.39
N ASP A 123 1.44 -6.78 8.91
CA ASP A 123 2.68 -7.52 8.73
C ASP A 123 3.42 -7.16 7.42
N LEU A 124 2.83 -6.31 6.58
CA LEU A 124 3.56 -5.81 5.41
C LEU A 124 4.73 -4.96 5.87
N PRO A 125 5.90 -5.08 5.21
CA PRO A 125 7.11 -4.37 5.60
C PRO A 125 6.89 -2.86 5.42
N THR A 126 6.46 -2.20 6.50
CA THR A 126 6.45 -0.74 6.54
C THR A 126 7.91 -0.30 6.56
N ARG A 127 8.29 0.63 5.69
CA ARG A 127 9.66 1.17 5.50
C ARG A 127 10.35 1.75 6.77
N SER A 128 9.75 1.57 7.95
CA SER A 128 10.24 2.04 9.25
C SER A 128 10.11 0.94 10.31
N ALA A 129 10.89 -0.14 10.20
CA ALA A 129 11.17 -1.03 11.33
C ALA A 129 12.45 -1.89 11.17
N GLU A 130 13.07 -1.95 10.00
CA GLU A 130 14.34 -2.66 9.79
C GLU A 130 15.47 -1.65 9.67
N GLY A 131 15.90 -1.13 10.81
CA GLY A 131 16.99 -0.14 10.88
C GLY A 131 17.55 0.08 12.29
N SER A 132 17.30 -0.85 13.22
CA SER A 132 17.94 -0.88 14.53
C SER A 132 18.55 -2.27 14.76
N GLU A 133 19.44 -2.68 13.85
CA GLU A 133 20.32 -3.81 14.08
C GLU A 133 21.54 -3.32 14.85
N SER A 134 21.70 -3.90 16.04
CA SER A 134 22.65 -3.59 17.11
C SER A 134 24.09 -3.39 16.62
N TYR A 135 24.66 -2.21 16.89
CA TYR A 135 26.12 -2.10 17.06
C TYR A 135 26.47 -2.79 18.38
N ILE A 136 26.89 -4.04 18.31
CA ILE A 136 27.65 -4.68 19.39
C ILE A 136 29.03 -4.03 19.34
N ASP A 137 29.23 -3.01 20.17
CA ASP A 137 30.56 -2.49 20.47
C ASP A 137 31.25 -3.45 21.43
N THR A 138 31.91 -4.47 20.88
CA THR A 138 32.88 -5.28 21.62
C THR A 138 34.21 -4.53 21.65
N SER A 139 34.29 -3.50 22.49
CA SER A 139 35.53 -2.77 22.78
C SER A 139 35.63 -2.50 24.27
N ASP A 140 35.80 -3.55 25.07
CA ASP A 140 36.45 -3.36 26.37
C ASP A 140 37.37 -4.55 26.63
N SER A 141 38.64 -4.36 26.29
CA SER A 141 39.74 -5.21 26.72
C SER A 141 40.89 -4.31 27.15
N ASP A 142 41.27 -4.56 28.40
CA ASP A 142 42.53 -4.23 29.05
C ASP A 142 42.76 -2.80 29.55
N SER A 143 42.41 -2.60 30.82
CA SER A 143 43.23 -1.82 31.74
C SER A 143 43.39 -2.54 33.09
N VAL A 144 44.48 -3.29 33.21
CA VAL A 144 45.02 -3.76 34.50
C VAL A 144 46.08 -2.76 34.95
N THR A 145 45.76 -1.96 35.97
CA THR A 145 46.73 -1.11 36.68
C THR A 145 47.39 -1.90 37.81
N LEU A 146 48.70 -2.06 37.71
CA LEU A 146 49.61 -2.51 38.76
C LEU A 146 49.75 -1.37 39.79
N VAL A 147 49.38 -1.60 41.05
CA VAL A 147 49.71 -0.71 42.17
C VAL A 147 50.64 -1.47 43.10
N GLY A 148 51.77 -0.83 43.42
CA GLY A 148 52.77 -1.32 44.37
C GLY A 148 52.41 -1.11 45.83
#